data_AF-A0A7X4Y8K9-F1
#
_entry.id   AF-A0A7X4Y8K9-F1
#
_cell.length_a   1.000
_cell.length_b   1.000
_cell.length_c   1.000
_cell.angle_alpha   90.00
_cell.angle_beta   90.00
_cell.angle_gamma   90.00
#
_symmetry.space_group_name_H-M   'P 1'
#
loop_
_entity.id
_entity.type
_entity.pdbx_description
1 polymer ?
#
loop_
_entity_poly.entity_id
_entity_poly.type
_entity_poly.pdbx_seq_one_letter_code
_entity_poly.pdbx_strand_id
1 'polypeptide(L)'
;MAFMHNTLTVRIHAPAMIGADRRPLEMALGVERALPGTRLDWTVSDEQQVVRIPQRDAWLAKARSGGGFQLLCNNDEGRPVTLFGVDGPERLGPGGHALLEVHAELPLETSSLATALLENVAEAAHGYWGHATPFDSAVQASRQVRDPVRKPGSPPHGLPALKLTEQLRAPEIPHYLGWLNYWSEAAAQAIGFPGAARDAELLSRSRRTPAGGWVVQLTEAPLDYDNPEHIEALRRAYERFPVIGGRDSR
;
A
#
# COMPACT_ATOMS: atom_id res chain seq x y z
N MET A 1 -5.68 -18.57 -12.73
CA MET A 1 -4.44 -18.00 -12.14
C MET A 1 -3.52 -17.33 -13.18
N ALA A 2 -4.00 -16.90 -14.36
CA ALA A 2 -3.17 -16.24 -15.37
C ALA A 2 -3.15 -14.68 -15.28
N PHE A 3 -3.99 -14.09 -14.42
CA PHE A 3 -4.21 -12.64 -14.38
C PHE A 3 -3.22 -11.84 -13.50
N MET A 4 -2.44 -12.50 -12.63
CA MET A 4 -1.68 -11.78 -11.59
C MET A 4 -0.48 -10.96 -12.08
N HIS A 5 0.08 -11.25 -13.26
CA HIS A 5 1.27 -10.54 -13.77
C HIS A 5 0.96 -9.13 -14.30
N ASN A 6 -0.28 -8.85 -14.72
CA ASN A 6 -0.68 -7.54 -15.26
C ASN A 6 -1.56 -6.76 -14.28
N THR A 7 -1.22 -6.83 -12.99
CA THR A 7 -2.00 -6.22 -11.91
C THR A 7 -1.17 -5.13 -11.23
N LEU A 8 -1.79 -3.98 -10.99
CA LEU A 8 -1.29 -2.99 -10.06
C LEU A 8 -1.77 -3.37 -8.65
N THR A 9 -0.86 -3.41 -7.71
CA THR A 9 -1.18 -3.67 -6.29
C THR A 9 -1.09 -2.36 -5.52
N VAL A 10 -2.13 -2.02 -4.79
CA VAL A 10 -2.14 -0.92 -3.82
C VAL A 10 -2.20 -1.53 -2.43
N ARG A 11 -1.24 -1.19 -1.58
CA ARG A 11 -1.23 -1.62 -0.18
C ARG A 11 -1.09 -0.44 0.75
N ILE A 12 -1.90 -0.40 1.79
CA ILE A 12 -1.88 0.66 2.80
C ILE A 12 -1.79 0.02 4.18
N HIS A 13 -0.90 0.55 5.00
CA HIS A 13 -0.74 0.18 6.40
C HIS A 13 -1.40 1.25 7.26
N ALA A 14 -2.43 0.85 8.00
CA ALA A 14 -3.31 1.74 8.76
C ALA A 14 -3.46 1.26 10.21
N PRO A 15 -3.99 2.10 11.11
CA PRO A 15 -4.38 1.65 12.45
C PRO A 15 -5.39 0.50 12.35
N ALA A 16 -5.28 -0.50 13.23
CA ALA A 16 -6.24 -1.59 13.31
C ALA A 16 -7.70 -1.11 13.45
N MET A 17 -8.65 -1.92 13.01
CA MET A 17 -10.08 -1.60 13.14
C MET A 17 -10.56 -1.75 14.59
N ILE A 18 -11.40 -0.82 15.04
CA ILE A 18 -11.96 -0.83 16.40
C ILE A 18 -13.49 -0.77 16.32
N GLY A 19 -14.17 -1.81 16.80
CA GLY A 19 -15.62 -1.82 16.94
C GLY A 19 -16.35 -1.69 15.61
N ALA A 20 -17.33 -0.78 15.56
CA ALA A 20 -18.03 -0.41 14.33
C ALA A 20 -17.25 0.71 13.65
N ASP A 21 -16.55 0.37 12.57
CA ASP A 21 -15.63 1.26 11.89
C ASP A 21 -16.19 1.64 10.51
N ARG A 22 -16.18 2.93 10.18
CA ARG A 22 -16.73 3.45 8.92
C ARG A 22 -15.74 3.37 7.76
N ARG A 23 -14.46 3.13 8.05
CA ARG A 23 -13.38 3.12 7.05
C ARG A 23 -13.60 2.13 5.90
N PRO A 24 -14.14 0.91 6.08
CA PRO A 24 -14.43 0.02 4.94
C PRO A 24 -15.35 0.66 3.89
N LEU A 25 -16.38 1.37 4.32
CA LEU A 25 -17.27 2.10 3.40
C LEU A 25 -16.54 3.26 2.73
N GLU A 26 -15.78 4.04 3.49
CA GLU A 26 -15.05 5.20 2.98
C GLU A 26 -13.95 4.81 1.98
N MET A 27 -13.26 3.70 2.22
CA MET A 27 -12.27 3.11 1.31
C MET A 27 -12.94 2.63 0.02
N ALA A 28 -14.07 1.92 0.10
CA ALA A 28 -14.82 1.50 -1.08
C ALA A 28 -15.25 2.71 -1.93
N LEU A 29 -15.78 3.75 -1.30
CA LEU A 29 -16.11 5.01 -1.97
C LEU A 29 -14.86 5.73 -2.51
N GLY A 30 -13.70 5.57 -1.87
CA GLY A 30 -12.42 6.08 -2.36
C GLY A 30 -12.00 5.43 -3.68
N VAL A 31 -12.16 4.11 -3.78
CA VAL A 31 -11.93 3.36 -5.03
C VAL A 31 -12.89 3.82 -6.12
N GLU A 32 -14.19 3.88 -5.84
CA GLU A 32 -15.23 4.26 -6.80
C GLU A 32 -15.07 5.70 -7.32
N ARG A 33 -14.58 6.61 -6.46
CA ARG A 33 -14.23 7.98 -6.87
C ARG A 33 -13.00 8.03 -7.79
N ALA A 34 -12.01 7.17 -7.56
CA ALA A 34 -10.80 7.10 -8.38
C ALA A 34 -11.03 6.38 -9.72
N LEU A 35 -11.98 5.44 -9.77
CA LEU A 35 -12.25 4.59 -10.92
C LEU A 35 -13.70 4.79 -11.42
N PRO A 36 -13.96 5.80 -12.29
CA PRO A 36 -15.28 6.06 -12.82
C PRO A 36 -15.92 4.82 -13.47
N GLY A 37 -17.18 4.56 -13.14
CA GLY A 37 -17.91 3.40 -13.65
C GLY A 37 -17.67 2.09 -12.88
N THR A 38 -16.75 2.06 -11.92
CA THR A 38 -16.55 0.92 -11.03
C THR A 38 -17.50 1.02 -9.83
N ARG A 39 -18.12 -0.11 -9.46
CA ARG A 39 -18.84 -0.27 -8.19
C ARG A 39 -18.45 -1.55 -7.49
N LEU A 40 -18.11 -1.46 -6.21
CA LEU A 40 -17.71 -2.59 -5.38
C LEU A 40 -18.94 -3.20 -4.67
N ASP A 41 -19.87 -3.72 -5.46
CA ASP A 41 -21.17 -4.22 -4.99
C ASP A 41 -21.20 -5.73 -4.71
N TRP A 42 -20.06 -6.41 -4.89
CA TRP A 42 -19.96 -7.87 -4.79
C TRP A 42 -18.92 -8.29 -3.76
N THR A 43 -19.10 -9.48 -3.21
CA THR A 43 -18.16 -10.12 -2.28
C THR A 43 -18.05 -11.61 -2.59
N VAL A 44 -17.18 -12.32 -1.89
CA VAL A 44 -17.05 -13.78 -1.96
C VAL A 44 -17.64 -14.38 -0.69
N SER A 45 -18.66 -15.23 -0.85
CA SER A 45 -19.30 -15.94 0.27
C SER A 45 -18.37 -16.99 0.89
N ASP A 46 -18.77 -17.56 2.03
CA ASP A 46 -18.02 -18.63 2.69
C ASP A 46 -17.91 -19.89 1.80
N GLU A 47 -18.87 -20.11 0.90
CA GLU A 47 -18.87 -21.15 -0.14
C GLU A 47 -18.03 -20.77 -1.38
N GLN A 48 -17.21 -19.71 -1.28
CA GLN A 48 -16.33 -19.21 -2.34
C GLN A 48 -17.07 -18.80 -3.61
N GLN A 49 -18.33 -18.35 -3.50
CA GLN A 49 -19.13 -17.87 -4.62
C GLN A 49 -19.14 -16.35 -4.64
N VAL A 50 -19.08 -15.76 -5.85
CA VAL A 50 -19.25 -14.32 -6.02
C VAL A 50 -20.73 -13.98 -5.87
N VAL A 51 -21.06 -13.19 -4.84
CA VAL A 51 -22.44 -12.83 -4.48
C VAL A 51 -22.58 -11.33 -4.33
N ARG A 52 -23.75 -10.80 -4.70
CA ARG A 52 -24.04 -9.38 -4.57
C ARG A 52 -24.35 -9.01 -3.13
N ILE A 53 -23.81 -7.90 -2.65
CA ILE A 53 -24.01 -7.43 -1.28
C ILE A 53 -25.36 -6.70 -1.18
N PRO A 54 -26.34 -7.20 -0.41
CA PRO A 54 -27.60 -6.50 -0.21
C PRO A 54 -27.40 -5.26 0.66
N GLN A 55 -27.95 -4.12 0.25
CA GLN A 55 -27.82 -2.83 0.97
C GLN A 55 -26.36 -2.52 1.33
N ARG A 56 -25.45 -2.64 0.34
CA ARG A 56 -23.98 -2.55 0.48
C ARG A 56 -23.51 -1.53 1.51
N ASP A 57 -23.96 -0.28 1.43
CA ASP A 57 -23.49 0.78 2.34
C ASP A 57 -23.83 0.49 3.80
N ALA A 58 -25.05 0.00 4.06
CA ALA A 58 -25.47 -0.40 5.39
C ALA A 58 -24.75 -1.67 5.87
N TRP A 59 -24.39 -2.56 4.94
CA TRP A 59 -23.61 -3.76 5.21
C TRP A 59 -22.16 -3.40 5.59
N LEU A 60 -21.50 -2.53 4.81
CA LEU A 60 -20.15 -2.04 5.07
C LEU A 60 -20.07 -1.20 6.34
N ALA A 61 -21.07 -0.35 6.60
CA ALA A 61 -21.14 0.43 7.84
C ALA A 61 -21.34 -0.42 9.11
N LYS A 62 -21.78 -1.68 8.94
CA LYS A 62 -21.93 -2.67 10.01
C LYS A 62 -20.74 -3.62 10.11
N ALA A 63 -19.73 -3.49 9.24
CA ALA A 63 -18.51 -4.28 9.33
C ALA A 63 -17.90 -4.10 10.72
N ARG A 64 -17.73 -5.22 11.43
CA ARG A 64 -17.19 -5.23 12.79
C ARG A 64 -15.73 -5.66 12.74
N SER A 65 -14.92 -5.07 13.63
CA SER A 65 -13.55 -5.51 13.89
C SER A 65 -13.50 -7.00 14.24
N GLY A 66 -12.62 -7.76 13.59
CA GLY A 66 -12.53 -9.22 13.76
C GLY A 66 -11.71 -9.90 12.68
N GLY A 67 -10.54 -9.34 12.32
CA GLY A 67 -9.67 -9.89 11.26
C GLY A 67 -9.59 -9.03 10.00
N GLY A 68 -10.04 -7.77 10.05
CA GLY A 68 -10.13 -6.83 8.94
C GLY A 68 -11.55 -6.72 8.38
N PHE A 69 -11.67 -6.53 7.06
CA PHE A 69 -12.96 -6.49 6.37
C PHE A 69 -12.93 -7.35 5.10
N GLN A 70 -14.08 -7.94 4.77
CA GLN A 70 -14.21 -8.91 3.69
C GLN A 70 -13.94 -8.28 2.32
N LEU A 71 -13.52 -9.14 1.39
CA LEU A 71 -13.29 -8.79 -0.01
C LEU A 71 -14.51 -8.15 -0.66
N LEU A 72 -14.28 -6.99 -1.28
CA LEU A 72 -15.22 -6.31 -2.16
C LEU A 72 -14.67 -6.39 -3.59
N CYS A 73 -15.55 -6.60 -4.57
CA CYS A 73 -15.17 -6.60 -5.97
C CYS A 73 -16.26 -6.03 -6.88
N ASN A 74 -15.89 -5.72 -8.13
CA ASN A 74 -16.80 -5.20 -9.14
C ASN A 74 -17.50 -6.27 -9.99
N ASN A 75 -17.12 -7.55 -9.83
CA ASN A 75 -17.60 -8.67 -10.64
C ASN A 75 -17.47 -8.44 -12.17
N ASP A 76 -16.40 -7.77 -12.59
CA ASP A 76 -16.00 -7.62 -13.99
C ASP A 76 -14.75 -8.47 -14.24
N GLU A 77 -14.91 -9.59 -14.93
CA GLU A 77 -13.79 -10.51 -15.24
C GLU A 77 -12.77 -9.90 -16.21
N GLY A 78 -13.18 -8.93 -17.04
CA GLY A 78 -12.31 -8.26 -18.00
C GLY A 78 -11.46 -7.18 -17.36
N ARG A 79 -11.98 -6.53 -16.31
CA ARG A 79 -11.29 -5.48 -15.54
C ARG A 79 -11.52 -5.66 -14.04
N PRO A 80 -10.94 -6.71 -13.43
CA PRO A 80 -11.20 -7.03 -12.04
C PRO A 80 -10.64 -5.94 -11.13
N VAL A 81 -11.49 -5.41 -10.25
CA VAL A 81 -11.09 -4.51 -9.17
C VAL A 81 -11.49 -5.15 -7.85
N THR A 82 -10.55 -5.22 -6.91
CA THR A 82 -10.78 -5.76 -5.58
C THR A 82 -10.34 -4.77 -4.49
N LEU A 83 -10.96 -4.89 -3.32
CA LEU A 83 -10.58 -4.18 -2.10
C LEU A 83 -10.86 -5.08 -0.89
N PHE A 84 -9.88 -5.30 -0.03
CA PHE A 84 -10.08 -6.01 1.24
C PHE A 84 -9.12 -5.48 2.31
N GLY A 85 -9.38 -5.83 3.56
CA GLY A 85 -8.50 -5.48 4.68
C GLY A 85 -8.26 -6.68 5.57
N VAL A 86 -7.04 -6.78 6.10
CA VAL A 86 -6.65 -7.84 7.04
C VAL A 86 -6.06 -7.19 8.29
N ASP A 87 -6.61 -7.52 9.46
CA ASP A 87 -6.01 -7.11 10.73
C ASP A 87 -4.78 -8.00 11.03
N GLY A 88 -3.64 -7.36 11.24
CA GLY A 88 -2.40 -7.98 11.72
C GLY A 88 -2.33 -7.94 13.25
N PRO A 89 -1.88 -9.03 13.90
CA PRO A 89 -1.73 -9.05 15.35
C PRO A 89 -0.59 -8.13 15.80
N GLU A 90 -0.72 -7.51 16.98
CA GLU A 90 0.27 -6.61 17.59
C GLU A 90 1.71 -7.13 17.53
N ARG A 91 1.90 -8.43 17.83
CA ARG A 91 3.21 -9.08 17.83
C ARG A 91 3.95 -9.05 16.49
N LEU A 92 3.22 -8.90 15.39
CA LEU A 92 3.78 -8.86 14.03
C LEU A 92 3.87 -7.42 13.50
N GLY A 93 3.35 -6.45 14.24
CA GLY A 93 3.34 -5.05 13.83
C GLY A 93 4.55 -4.27 14.36
N PRO A 94 4.90 -3.15 13.70
CA PRO A 94 5.97 -2.27 14.13
C PRO A 94 5.71 -1.74 15.55
N GLY A 95 6.72 -1.75 16.41
CA GLY A 95 6.62 -1.27 17.79
C GLY A 95 5.61 -2.04 18.66
N GLY A 96 5.12 -3.20 18.22
CA GLY A 96 4.07 -3.95 18.90
C GLY A 96 2.65 -3.41 18.66
N HIS A 97 2.43 -2.60 17.62
CA HIS A 97 1.12 -2.05 17.29
C HIS A 97 0.34 -2.95 16.34
N ALA A 98 -0.95 -3.22 16.62
CA ALA A 98 -1.83 -3.87 15.66
C ALA A 98 -2.07 -2.95 14.45
N LEU A 99 -2.06 -3.54 13.26
CA LEU A 99 -2.26 -2.82 12.01
C LEU A 99 -3.41 -3.41 11.21
N LEU A 100 -4.07 -2.56 10.42
CA LEU A 100 -4.89 -2.98 9.30
C LEU A 100 -4.03 -2.88 8.03
N GLU A 101 -3.88 -3.99 7.32
CA GLU A 101 -3.33 -4.00 5.96
C GLU A 101 -4.48 -3.97 4.96
N VAL A 102 -4.59 -2.89 4.21
CA VAL A 102 -5.59 -2.72 3.16
C VAL A 102 -4.94 -3.09 1.83
N HIS A 103 -5.65 -3.89 1.05
CA HIS A 103 -5.22 -4.35 -0.26
C HIS A 103 -6.26 -3.95 -1.30
N ALA A 104 -5.82 -3.26 -2.35
CA ALA A 104 -6.61 -3.10 -3.56
C ALA A 104 -5.82 -3.59 -4.76
N GLU A 105 -6.49 -4.30 -5.66
CA GLU A 105 -5.90 -4.80 -6.90
C GLU A 105 -6.74 -4.33 -8.07
N LEU A 106 -6.05 -3.94 -9.15
CA LEU A 106 -6.67 -3.46 -10.36
C LEU A 106 -5.77 -3.71 -11.58
N PRO A 107 -6.30 -3.66 -12.80
CA PRO A 107 -5.53 -3.92 -14.01
C PRO A 107 -4.44 -2.86 -14.21
N LEU A 108 -3.23 -3.26 -14.59
CA LEU A 108 -2.08 -2.34 -14.71
C LEU A 108 -2.30 -1.21 -15.74
N GLU A 109 -3.14 -1.42 -16.75
CA GLU A 109 -3.51 -0.40 -17.73
C GLU A 109 -4.25 0.81 -17.11
N THR A 110 -4.76 0.65 -15.88
CA THR A 110 -5.40 1.73 -15.11
C THR A 110 -4.39 2.55 -14.28
N SER A 111 -3.09 2.34 -14.49
CA SER A 111 -2.00 3.02 -13.77
C SER A 111 -2.06 4.55 -13.80
N SER A 112 -2.68 5.16 -14.83
CA SER A 112 -2.93 6.61 -14.89
C SER A 112 -3.84 7.12 -13.76
N LEU A 113 -4.65 6.24 -13.16
CA LEU A 113 -5.55 6.53 -12.04
C LEU A 113 -4.95 6.14 -10.67
N ALA A 114 -3.77 5.49 -10.67
CA ALA A 114 -3.15 4.94 -9.47
C ALA A 114 -2.88 5.98 -8.39
N THR A 115 -2.50 7.20 -8.76
CA THR A 115 -2.22 8.28 -7.81
C THR A 115 -3.48 8.71 -7.06
N ALA A 116 -4.61 8.85 -7.76
CA ALA A 116 -5.88 9.20 -7.14
C ALA A 116 -6.42 8.06 -6.27
N LEU A 117 -6.26 6.81 -6.74
CA LEU A 117 -6.65 5.62 -6.00
C LEU A 117 -5.87 5.49 -4.69
N LEU A 118 -4.53 5.57 -4.77
CA LEU A 118 -3.66 5.48 -3.61
C LEU A 118 -3.98 6.58 -2.59
N GLU A 119 -4.14 7.83 -3.03
CA GLU A 119 -4.55 8.95 -2.17
C GLU A 119 -5.89 8.67 -1.48
N ASN A 120 -6.94 8.39 -2.27
CA ASN A 120 -8.30 8.24 -1.76
C ASN A 120 -8.42 7.10 -0.76
N VAL A 121 -7.82 5.95 -1.06
CA VAL A 121 -7.92 4.77 -0.19
C VAL A 121 -7.04 4.96 1.04
N ALA A 122 -5.84 5.54 0.91
CA ALA A 122 -4.96 5.74 2.05
C ALA A 122 -5.52 6.74 3.06
N GLU A 123 -6.09 7.84 2.58
CA GLU A 123 -6.74 8.83 3.44
C GLU A 123 -7.99 8.25 4.12
N ALA A 124 -8.83 7.52 3.38
CA ALA A 124 -9.99 6.83 3.94
C ALA A 124 -9.61 5.74 4.96
N ALA A 125 -8.46 5.09 4.78
CA ALA A 125 -7.96 4.11 5.74
C ALA A 125 -7.38 4.76 7.02
N HIS A 126 -7.16 6.08 7.00
CA HIS A 126 -6.26 6.77 7.94
C HIS A 126 -4.87 6.13 7.94
N GLY A 127 -4.36 5.81 6.76
CA GLY A 127 -3.10 5.11 6.56
C GLY A 127 -1.92 5.87 7.16
N TYR A 128 -1.00 5.15 7.80
CA TYR A 128 0.31 5.68 8.15
C TYR A 128 1.13 5.90 6.88
N TRP A 129 1.17 4.89 6.03
CA TRP A 129 1.83 4.91 4.74
C TRP A 129 1.21 3.83 3.82
N GLY A 130 1.50 3.91 2.53
CA GLY A 130 1.08 2.93 1.55
C GLY A 130 1.87 3.09 0.26
N HIS A 131 1.62 2.20 -0.70
CA HIS A 131 2.22 2.29 -2.02
C HIS A 131 1.31 1.69 -3.09
N ALA A 132 1.59 2.06 -4.33
CA ALA A 132 1.08 1.38 -5.51
C ALA A 132 2.28 0.86 -6.32
N THR A 133 2.28 -0.41 -6.71
CA THR A 133 3.34 -0.99 -7.54
C THR A 133 2.82 -2.18 -8.35
N PRO A 134 3.34 -2.43 -9.56
CA PRO A 134 3.02 -3.65 -10.31
C PRO A 134 3.31 -4.91 -9.49
N PHE A 135 2.47 -5.94 -9.64
CA PHE A 135 2.57 -7.17 -8.86
C PHE A 135 3.98 -7.80 -8.93
N ASP A 136 4.55 -7.92 -10.13
CA ASP A 136 5.88 -8.49 -10.31
C ASP A 136 6.97 -7.68 -9.57
N SER A 137 6.83 -6.35 -9.57
CA SER A 137 7.71 -5.47 -8.80
C SER A 137 7.49 -5.59 -7.28
N ALA A 138 6.26 -5.86 -6.81
CA ALA A 138 5.99 -6.18 -5.41
C ALA A 138 6.69 -7.50 -5.00
N VAL A 139 6.68 -8.50 -5.88
CA VAL A 139 7.41 -9.76 -5.67
C VAL A 139 8.91 -9.48 -5.53
N GLN A 140 9.50 -8.62 -6.36
CA GLN A 140 10.91 -8.25 -6.23
C GLN A 140 11.19 -7.44 -4.95
N ALA A 141 10.34 -6.49 -4.58
CA ALA A 141 10.46 -5.74 -3.34
C ALA A 141 10.45 -6.67 -2.11
N SER A 142 9.61 -7.71 -2.10
CA SER A 142 9.58 -8.72 -1.03
C SER A 142 10.91 -9.47 -0.84
N ARG A 143 11.74 -9.54 -1.89
CA ARG A 143 13.07 -10.18 -1.83
C ARG A 143 14.09 -9.34 -1.08
N GLN A 144 13.82 -8.05 -0.86
CA GLN A 144 14.64 -7.19 -0.01
C GLN A 144 14.46 -7.45 1.48
N VAL A 145 13.32 -8.02 1.89
CA VAL A 145 13.09 -8.41 3.29
C VAL A 145 13.98 -9.60 3.63
N ARG A 146 14.83 -9.41 4.64
CA ARG A 146 15.83 -10.39 5.08
C ARG A 146 15.72 -10.60 6.59
N ASP A 147 15.57 -11.86 6.97
CA ASP A 147 15.84 -12.31 8.33
C ASP A 147 17.34 -12.64 8.40
N PRO A 148 18.13 -11.98 9.28
CA PRO A 148 19.57 -12.20 9.38
C PRO A 148 19.96 -13.67 9.64
N VAL A 149 19.07 -14.44 10.26
CA VAL A 149 19.27 -15.84 10.64
C VAL A 149 18.68 -16.78 9.59
N ARG A 150 17.43 -16.55 9.17
CA ARG A 150 16.68 -17.49 8.32
C ARG A 150 16.88 -17.27 6.83
N LYS A 151 17.27 -16.07 6.42
CA LYS A 151 17.43 -15.69 5.01
C LYS A 151 18.69 -14.85 4.82
N PRO A 152 19.88 -15.38 5.18
CA PRO A 152 21.14 -14.66 5.05
C PRO A 152 21.46 -14.35 3.58
N GLY A 153 22.16 -13.24 3.35
CA GLY A 153 22.63 -12.82 2.02
C GLY A 153 22.04 -11.50 1.55
N SER A 154 22.65 -10.95 0.49
CA SER A 154 22.26 -9.66 -0.07
C SER A 154 20.96 -9.76 -0.87
N PRO A 155 20.08 -8.75 -0.82
CA PRO A 155 19.00 -8.59 -1.79
C PRO A 155 19.52 -8.53 -3.23
N PRO A 156 18.68 -8.91 -4.21
CA PRO A 156 19.01 -8.74 -5.62
C PRO A 156 19.13 -7.24 -5.99
N HIS A 157 19.73 -6.97 -7.15
CA HIS A 157 19.86 -5.62 -7.75
C HIS A 157 20.65 -4.59 -6.93
N GLY A 158 21.45 -5.04 -5.94
CA GLY A 158 22.23 -4.13 -5.09
C GLY A 158 21.38 -3.23 -4.18
N LEU A 159 20.08 -3.53 -4.05
CA LEU A 159 19.17 -2.83 -3.16
C LEU A 159 19.42 -3.23 -1.70
N PRO A 160 19.07 -2.37 -0.73
CA PRO A 160 19.36 -2.64 0.66
C PRO A 160 18.47 -3.74 1.25
N ALA A 161 19.00 -4.44 2.25
CA ALA A 161 18.24 -5.37 3.06
C ALA A 161 17.28 -4.59 3.97
N LEU A 162 16.05 -5.06 4.07
CA LEU A 162 15.00 -4.50 4.91
C LEU A 162 14.72 -5.49 6.04
N LYS A 163 14.46 -4.97 7.24
CA LYS A 163 14.11 -5.77 8.42
C LYS A 163 12.73 -6.42 8.26
N LEU A 164 12.37 -7.33 9.17
CA LEU A 164 10.98 -7.81 9.27
C LEU A 164 10.08 -6.70 9.83
N THR A 165 8.79 -6.74 9.53
CA THR A 165 7.82 -5.71 9.94
C THR A 165 7.80 -5.52 11.47
N GLU A 166 7.82 -6.62 12.23
CA GLU A 166 7.86 -6.62 13.69
C GLU A 166 9.15 -6.05 14.30
N GLN A 167 10.19 -5.88 13.49
CA GLN A 167 11.46 -5.28 13.89
C GLN A 167 11.51 -3.77 13.63
N LEU A 168 10.49 -3.19 12.98
CA LEU A 168 10.36 -1.74 12.85
C LEU A 168 9.92 -1.15 14.19
N ARG A 169 10.46 0.01 14.53
CA ARG A 169 10.20 0.67 15.82
C ARG A 169 8.84 1.38 15.91
N ALA A 170 8.24 1.73 14.77
CA ALA A 170 7.04 2.56 14.72
C ALA A 170 6.26 2.32 13.41
N PRO A 171 4.92 2.37 13.43
CA PRO A 171 4.08 2.11 12.25
C PRO A 171 4.16 3.21 11.19
N GLU A 172 4.59 4.42 11.57
CA GLU A 172 4.82 5.55 10.67
C GLU A 172 6.04 5.35 9.76
N ILE A 173 6.91 4.38 10.04
CA ILE A 173 8.09 4.12 9.21
C ILE A 173 7.69 3.19 8.06
N PRO A 174 7.81 3.62 6.79
CA PRO A 174 7.55 2.75 5.66
C PRO A 174 8.50 1.56 5.66
N HIS A 175 7.95 0.37 5.38
CA HIS A 175 8.75 -0.86 5.32
C HIS A 175 9.55 -0.96 4.03
N TYR A 176 8.98 -0.52 2.91
CA TYR A 176 9.61 -0.52 1.60
C TYR A 176 9.01 0.59 0.72
N LEU A 177 9.65 0.84 -0.41
CA LEU A 177 9.20 1.79 -1.43
C LEU A 177 8.52 1.05 -2.58
N GLY A 178 7.44 1.65 -3.11
CA GLY A 178 6.81 1.24 -4.37
C GLY A 178 7.02 2.26 -5.49
N TRP A 179 6.29 2.09 -6.60
CA TRP A 179 6.26 3.07 -7.69
C TRP A 179 5.71 4.42 -7.23
N LEU A 180 4.50 4.39 -6.68
CA LEU A 180 3.88 5.51 -5.97
C LEU A 180 3.90 5.20 -4.48
N ASN A 181 4.12 6.22 -3.67
CA ASN A 181 4.21 6.09 -2.22
C ASN A 181 3.28 7.12 -1.58
N TYR A 182 2.42 6.67 -0.68
CA TYR A 182 1.66 7.55 0.19
C TYR A 182 2.35 7.59 1.55
N TRP A 183 2.57 8.78 2.08
CA TRP A 183 3.05 9.01 3.42
C TRP A 183 2.12 9.99 4.11
N SER A 184 1.51 9.58 5.23
CA SER A 184 0.84 10.53 6.12
C SER A 184 1.80 11.63 6.57
N GLU A 185 1.29 12.72 7.14
CA GLU A 185 2.14 13.77 7.71
C GLU A 185 3.13 13.20 8.73
N ALA A 186 2.69 12.28 9.58
CA ALA A 186 3.54 11.63 10.59
C ALA A 186 4.61 10.73 9.95
N ALA A 187 4.26 9.96 8.92
CA ALA A 187 5.24 9.14 8.19
C ALA A 187 6.26 9.99 7.43
N ALA A 188 5.82 11.06 6.77
CA ALA A 188 6.70 11.99 6.08
C ALA A 188 7.68 12.65 7.08
N GLN A 189 7.19 13.06 8.26
CA GLN A 189 8.05 13.58 9.33
C GLN A 189 9.05 12.52 9.82
N ALA A 190 8.62 11.27 10.03
CA ALA A 190 9.45 10.19 10.54
C ALA A 190 10.63 9.84 9.61
N ILE A 191 10.46 10.00 8.30
CA ILE A 191 11.53 9.78 7.30
C ILE A 191 12.26 11.09 6.90
N GLY A 192 11.83 12.23 7.43
CA GLY A 192 12.42 13.54 7.14
C GLY A 192 12.12 14.05 5.73
N PHE A 193 10.90 13.88 5.24
CA PHE A 193 10.38 14.42 3.99
C PHE A 193 9.32 15.52 4.25
N PRO A 194 9.34 16.65 3.53
CA PRO A 194 10.33 17.04 2.53
C PRO A 194 11.54 17.76 3.14
N GLY A 195 12.72 17.53 2.57
CA GLY A 195 13.93 18.31 2.76
C GLY A 195 14.23 19.13 1.51
N ALA A 196 13.86 20.41 1.51
CA ALA A 196 13.82 21.28 0.33
C ALA A 196 15.08 21.26 -0.55
N ALA A 197 16.28 21.15 0.03
CA ALA A 197 17.55 21.12 -0.72
C ALA A 197 17.88 19.74 -1.33
N ARG A 198 17.33 18.66 -0.79
CA ARG A 198 17.66 17.27 -1.18
C ARG A 198 16.58 16.61 -2.02
N ASP A 199 15.35 17.10 -1.91
CA ASP A 199 14.17 16.43 -2.45
C ASP A 199 13.55 17.15 -3.64
N ALA A 200 14.24 18.11 -4.26
CA ALA A 200 13.68 18.91 -5.36
C ALA A 200 13.11 18.05 -6.50
N GLU A 201 13.81 16.97 -6.89
CA GLU A 201 13.37 16.03 -7.93
C GLU A 201 12.19 15.14 -7.48
N LEU A 202 12.12 14.77 -6.20
CA LEU A 202 10.98 14.03 -5.68
C LEU A 202 9.77 14.95 -5.53
N LEU A 203 9.98 16.19 -5.07
CA LEU A 203 8.96 17.21 -4.87
C LEU A 203 8.28 17.61 -6.18
N SER A 204 9.02 17.68 -7.29
CA SER A 204 8.42 17.95 -8.61
C SER A 204 7.45 16.85 -9.06
N ARG A 205 7.57 15.66 -8.46
CA ARG A 205 6.74 14.46 -8.70
C ARG A 205 5.92 14.07 -7.48
N SER A 206 5.73 15.01 -6.55
CA SER A 206 4.96 14.81 -5.34
C SER A 206 3.76 15.74 -5.29
N ARG A 207 2.71 15.30 -4.62
CA ARG A 207 1.52 16.09 -4.33
C ARG A 207 1.22 16.02 -2.85
N ARG A 208 0.86 17.15 -2.26
CA ARG A 208 0.33 17.17 -0.89
C ARG A 208 -1.13 16.72 -0.89
N THR A 209 -1.51 15.89 0.06
CA THR A 209 -2.89 15.41 0.21
C THR A 209 -3.72 16.37 1.06
N PRO A 210 -5.06 16.30 1.01
CA PRO A 210 -5.91 17.15 1.85
C PRO A 210 -5.69 16.99 3.35
N ALA A 211 -5.29 15.80 3.84
CA ALA A 211 -4.98 15.58 5.26
C ALA A 211 -3.54 15.94 5.64
N GLY A 212 -2.78 16.57 4.73
CA GLY A 212 -1.44 17.08 5.01
C GLY A 212 -0.30 16.10 4.72
N GLY A 213 -0.61 14.86 4.30
CA GLY A 213 0.34 13.87 3.82
C GLY A 213 0.83 14.14 2.40
N TRP A 214 1.48 13.14 1.81
CA TRP A 214 2.11 13.21 0.50
C TRP A 214 1.83 11.96 -0.31
N VAL A 215 1.59 12.15 -1.62
CA VAL A 215 1.77 11.10 -2.62
C VAL A 215 3.01 11.44 -3.44
N VAL A 216 3.95 10.50 -3.48
CA VAL A 216 5.29 10.67 -4.08
C VAL A 216 5.51 9.62 -5.15
N GLN A 217 5.77 10.07 -6.38
CA GLN A 217 6.06 9.20 -7.51
C GLN A 217 7.57 9.04 -7.70
N LEU A 218 8.04 7.79 -7.68
CA LEU A 218 9.48 7.49 -7.75
C LEU A 218 10.02 7.50 -9.19
N THR A 219 9.21 7.04 -10.14
CA THR A 219 9.55 6.92 -11.58
C THR A 219 8.36 7.37 -12.43
N GLU A 220 8.61 7.86 -13.64
CA GLU A 220 7.53 8.32 -14.54
C GLU A 220 6.59 7.17 -14.96
N ALA A 221 7.16 5.99 -15.23
CA ALA A 221 6.41 4.78 -15.56
C ALA A 221 6.29 3.85 -14.33
N PRO A 222 5.31 2.91 -14.32
CA PRO A 222 5.23 1.87 -13.31
C PRO A 222 6.56 1.15 -13.10
N LEU A 223 6.89 0.92 -11.81
CA LEU A 223 8.16 0.37 -11.41
C LEU A 223 8.41 -0.99 -12.08
N ASP A 224 9.61 -1.16 -12.61
CA ASP A 224 10.07 -2.34 -13.36
C ASP A 224 11.51 -2.63 -12.91
N TYR A 225 11.74 -3.80 -12.35
CA TYR A 225 13.03 -4.20 -11.78
C TYR A 225 14.04 -4.66 -12.83
N ASP A 226 13.61 -4.87 -14.08
CA ASP A 226 14.52 -5.13 -15.21
C ASP A 226 15.02 -3.83 -15.84
N ASN A 227 14.39 -2.68 -15.53
CA ASN A 227 14.86 -1.37 -15.96
C ASN A 227 15.93 -0.82 -14.99
N PRO A 228 17.18 -0.63 -15.43
CA PRO A 228 18.25 -0.13 -14.57
C PRO A 228 18.01 1.30 -14.04
N GLU A 229 17.28 2.14 -14.77
CA GLU A 229 16.95 3.50 -14.32
C GLU A 229 15.99 3.49 -13.12
N HIS A 230 15.06 2.53 -13.11
CA HIS A 230 14.12 2.32 -12.01
C HIS A 230 14.83 1.79 -10.76
N ILE A 231 15.78 0.85 -10.93
CA ILE A 231 16.63 0.38 -9.84
C ILE A 231 17.48 1.52 -9.26
N GLU A 232 18.05 2.36 -10.12
CA GLU A 232 18.81 3.51 -9.66
C GLU A 232 17.94 4.52 -8.90
N ALA A 233 16.71 4.77 -9.35
CA ALA A 233 15.76 5.62 -8.63
C ALA A 233 15.44 5.06 -7.22
N LEU A 234 15.20 3.75 -7.12
CA LEU A 234 15.03 3.06 -5.83
C LEU A 234 16.27 3.21 -4.94
N ARG A 235 17.46 2.99 -5.49
CA ARG A 235 18.73 3.10 -4.75
C ARG A 235 18.91 4.50 -4.18
N ARG A 236 18.74 5.54 -5.00
CA ARG A 236 18.80 6.95 -4.56
C ARG A 236 17.76 7.26 -3.48
N ALA A 237 16.54 6.74 -3.60
CA ALA A 237 15.50 6.94 -2.60
C ALA A 237 15.83 6.25 -1.27
N TYR A 238 16.32 5.01 -1.28
CA TYR A 238 16.77 4.33 -0.08
C TYR A 238 18.01 4.98 0.57
N GLU A 239 18.92 5.54 -0.23
CA GLU A 239 20.03 6.35 0.28
C GLU A 239 19.53 7.65 0.94
N ARG A 240 18.52 8.29 0.34
CA ARG A 240 17.91 9.51 0.86
C ARG A 240 17.11 9.27 2.15
N PHE A 241 16.44 8.13 2.28
CA PHE A 241 15.58 7.79 3.42
C PHE A 241 16.13 6.58 4.17
N PRO A 242 17.23 6.74 4.91
CA PRO A 242 17.92 5.61 5.52
C PRO A 242 17.11 4.91 6.62
N VAL A 243 16.05 5.54 7.14
CA VAL A 243 15.14 4.97 8.15
C VAL A 243 14.18 3.91 7.55
N ILE A 244 13.85 4.02 6.26
CA ILE A 244 12.88 3.12 5.59
C ILE A 244 13.38 1.67 5.68
N GLY A 245 12.44 0.75 5.94
CA GLY A 245 12.73 -0.68 6.14
C GLY A 245 13.49 -1.00 7.42
N GLY A 246 13.49 -0.10 8.40
CA GLY A 246 14.14 -0.29 9.69
C GLY A 246 15.66 -0.28 9.64
N ARG A 247 16.24 0.23 8.54
CA ARG A 247 17.68 0.20 8.26
C ARG A 247 18.54 1.02 9.24
N ASP A 248 18.00 2.08 9.82
CA ASP A 248 18.71 2.90 10.82
C ASP A 248 18.50 2.44 12.27
N SER A 249 17.60 1.47 12.50
CA SER A 249 17.48 0.87 13.82
C SER A 249 18.59 -0.17 13.99
N ARG A 250 19.43 -0.03 15.03
CA ARG A 250 20.33 -1.11 15.45
C ARG A 250 19.49 -2.19 16.11
#